data_AF-A0A439RJQ2-F1
#
_entry.id   AF-A0A439RJQ2-F1
#
_cell.length_a   1.000
_cell.length_b   1.000
_cell.length_c   1.000
_cell.angle_alpha   90.00
_cell.angle_beta   90.00
_cell.angle_gamma   90.00
#
_symmetry.space_group_name_H-M   'P 1'
#
loop_
_entity.id
_entity.type
_entity.pdbx_description
1 polymer ?
#
loop_
_entity_poly.entity_id
_entity_poly.type
_entity_poly.pdbx_seq_one_letter_code
_entity_poly.pdbx_strand_id
1 'polypeptide(L)'
;MLSKIRQWLEHRQAIRRRWQADARVLVAADEVNAYCEAQRRATRTRVRADRSEFYHWAKVAAEVARIAPLAEMDIDVVRAVVAEEERRRT
;
A
#
# COMPACT_ATOMS: atom_id res chain seq x y z
N MET A 1 7.61 -7.61 32.04
CA MET A 1 6.52 -7.60 31.03
C MET A 1 6.48 -6.30 30.24
N LEU A 2 6.57 -5.12 30.89
CA LEU A 2 6.55 -3.80 30.21
C LEU A 2 7.64 -3.63 29.13
N SER A 3 8.83 -4.20 29.32
CA SER A 3 9.91 -4.16 28.31
C SER A 3 9.55 -4.89 27.01
N LYS A 4 8.90 -6.06 27.08
CA LYS A 4 8.44 -6.80 25.90
C LYS A 4 7.30 -6.07 25.17
N ILE A 5 6.40 -5.42 25.91
CA ILE A 5 5.32 -4.60 25.34
C ILE A 5 5.90 -3.39 24.61
N ARG A 6 6.88 -2.70 25.22
CA ARG A 6 7.57 -1.56 24.61
C ARG A 6 8.29 -1.96 23.32
N GLN A 7 9.04 -3.07 23.33
CA GLN A 7 9.74 -3.55 22.14
C GLN A 7 8.77 -3.93 21.00
N TRP A 8 7.64 -4.54 21.34
CA TRP A 8 6.58 -4.82 20.35
C TRP A 8 5.95 -3.54 19.78
N LEU A 9 5.69 -2.53 20.63
CA LEU A 9 5.19 -1.22 20.19
C LEU A 9 6.18 -0.51 19.27
N GLU A 10 7.47 -0.50 19.62
CA GLU A 10 8.54 0.09 18.80
C GLU A 10 8.62 -0.61 17.43
N HIS A 11 8.56 -1.95 17.42
CA HIS A 11 8.55 -2.72 16.17
C HIS A 11 7.31 -2.42 15.31
N ARG A 12 6.12 -2.35 15.92
CA ARG A 12 4.88 -1.99 15.22
C ARG A 12 4.92 -0.56 14.67
N GLN A 13 5.48 0.38 15.43
CA GLN A 13 5.66 1.75 14.98
C GLN A 13 6.64 1.83 13.81
N ALA A 14 7.76 1.09 13.84
CA ALA A 14 8.71 1.04 12.75
C ALA A 14 8.06 0.54 11.45
N ILE A 15 7.27 -0.55 11.53
CA ILE A 15 6.50 -1.07 10.39
C ILE A 15 5.53 -0.01 9.86
N ARG A 16 4.78 0.65 10.75
CA ARG A 16 3.81 1.67 10.33
C ARG A 16 4.49 2.90 9.72
N ARG A 17 5.63 3.33 10.26
CA ARG A 17 6.44 4.42 9.71
C ARG A 17 6.89 4.10 8.29
N ARG A 18 7.26 2.85 8.01
CA ARG A 18 7.58 2.40 6.66
C ARG A 18 6.39 2.57 5.72
N TRP A 19 5.20 2.09 6.09
CA TRP A 19 3.99 2.27 5.28
C TRP A 19 3.66 3.74 5.03
N GLN A 20 3.78 4.59 6.05
CA GLN A 20 3.52 6.01 5.92
C GLN A 20 4.57 6.73 5.07
N ALA A 21 5.83 6.30 5.12
CA ALA A 21 6.87 6.86 4.28
C ALA A 21 6.58 6.55 2.81
N ASP A 22 6.32 5.29 2.49
CA ASP A 22 6.00 4.88 1.11
C ASP A 22 4.69 5.52 0.62
N ALA A 23 3.67 5.65 1.48
CA ALA A 23 2.44 6.37 1.12
C ALA A 23 2.71 7.84 0.80
N ARG A 24 3.54 8.53 1.59
CA ARG A 24 3.92 9.93 1.31
C ARG A 24 4.70 10.06 0.01
N VAL A 25 5.57 9.09 -0.30
CA VAL A 25 6.31 9.08 -1.56
C VAL A 25 5.36 8.95 -2.75
N LEU A 26 4.37 8.05 -2.68
CA LEU A 26 3.37 7.91 -3.74
C LEU A 26 2.51 9.16 -3.91
N VAL A 27 2.03 9.72 -2.79
CA VAL A 27 1.20 10.94 -2.80
C VAL A 27 1.97 12.15 -3.32
N ALA A 28 3.25 12.29 -2.96
CA ALA A 28 4.09 13.38 -3.45
C ALA A 28 4.42 13.24 -4.95
N ALA A 29 4.45 12.02 -5.48
CA ALA A 29 4.71 11.77 -6.90
C ALA A 29 3.47 12.07 -7.75
N ASP A 30 2.30 11.57 -7.33
CA ASP A 30 1.02 11.80 -7.99
C ASP A 30 -0.10 11.48 -7.01
N GLU A 31 -0.68 12.50 -6.37
CA GLU A 31 -1.71 12.32 -5.35
C GLU A 31 -2.94 11.60 -5.90
N VAL A 32 -3.39 11.97 -7.11
CA VAL A 32 -4.60 11.43 -7.74
C VAL A 32 -4.43 9.94 -7.97
N ASN A 33 -3.27 9.51 -8.51
CA ASN A 33 -3.03 8.11 -8.83
C ASN A 33 -2.40 7.30 -7.69
N ALA A 34 -2.04 7.93 -6.56
CA ALA A 34 -1.28 7.28 -5.47
C ALA A 34 -1.96 6.00 -4.94
N TYR A 35 -3.29 6.01 -4.82
CA TYR A 35 -4.03 4.85 -4.34
C TYR A 35 -4.00 3.71 -5.36
N CYS A 36 -4.27 4.03 -6.63
CA CYS A 36 -4.20 3.08 -7.72
C CYS A 36 -2.79 2.49 -7.89
N GLU A 37 -1.73 3.29 -7.76
CA GLU A 37 -0.34 2.82 -7.82
C GLU A 37 0.00 1.88 -6.67
N ALA A 38 -0.48 2.15 -5.45
CA ALA A 38 -0.34 1.21 -4.33
C ALA A 38 -1.06 -0.12 -4.62
N GLN A 39 -2.25 -0.07 -5.23
CA GLN A 39 -3.00 -1.27 -5.66
C GLN A 39 -2.29 -2.04 -6.78
N ARG A 40 -1.64 -1.34 -7.73
CA ARG A 40 -0.79 -1.97 -8.76
C ARG A 40 0.34 -2.76 -8.12
N ARG A 41 1.07 -2.15 -7.19
CA ARG A 41 2.20 -2.81 -6.49
C ARG A 41 1.74 -3.98 -5.64
N ALA A 42 0.62 -3.85 -4.92
CA ALA A 42 0.01 -4.97 -4.21
C ALA A 42 -0.37 -6.11 -5.17
N THR A 43 -0.98 -5.78 -6.31
CA THR A 43 -1.34 -6.80 -7.30
C THR A 43 -0.10 -7.51 -7.83
N ARG A 44 0.94 -6.77 -8.25
CA ARG A 44 2.20 -7.36 -8.74
C ARG A 44 2.84 -8.33 -7.76
N THR A 45 2.88 -7.98 -6.47
CA THR A 45 3.47 -8.82 -5.42
C THR A 45 2.59 -10.03 -5.11
N ARG A 46 1.26 -9.87 -5.15
CA ARG A 46 0.30 -10.98 -5.05
C ARG A 46 0.50 -11.99 -6.18
N VAL A 47 0.62 -11.54 -7.44
CA VAL A 47 0.87 -12.47 -8.55
C VAL A 47 2.25 -13.13 -8.41
N ARG A 48 3.25 -12.45 -7.82
CA ARG A 48 4.57 -13.03 -7.46
C ARG A 48 4.52 -14.02 -6.30
N ALA A 49 3.37 -14.20 -5.67
CA ALA A 49 3.19 -14.95 -4.44
C ALA A 49 4.02 -14.43 -3.25
N ASP A 50 4.49 -13.17 -3.29
CA ASP A 50 5.12 -12.51 -2.15
C ASP A 50 4.04 -11.93 -1.23
N ARG A 51 3.62 -12.74 -0.26
CA ARG A 51 2.60 -12.35 0.72
C ARG A 51 3.04 -11.18 1.58
N SER A 52 4.33 -11.11 1.94
CA SER A 52 4.84 -10.07 2.85
C SER A 52 4.78 -8.71 2.19
N GLU A 53 5.17 -8.65 0.92
CA GLU A 53 5.19 -7.42 0.14
C GLU A 53 3.77 -7.04 -0.31
N PHE A 54 2.89 -8.02 -0.57
CA PHE A 54 1.47 -7.78 -0.77
C PHE A 54 0.84 -7.05 0.43
N TYR A 55 1.03 -7.57 1.64
CA TYR A 55 0.49 -6.93 2.85
C TYR A 55 1.07 -5.53 3.07
N HIS A 56 2.35 -5.34 2.75
CA HIS A 56 2.98 -4.04 2.82
C HIS A 56 2.27 -3.03 1.90
N TRP A 57 2.12 -3.33 0.61
CA TRP A 57 1.48 -2.42 -0.34
C TRP A 57 -0.02 -2.21 -0.07
N ALA A 58 -0.74 -3.23 0.41
CA ALA A 58 -2.12 -3.08 0.86
C ALA A 58 -2.24 -2.10 2.05
N LYS A 59 -1.26 -2.11 2.98
CA LYS A 59 -1.21 -1.15 4.08
C LYS A 59 -0.80 0.24 3.64
N VAL A 60 0.07 0.36 2.63
CA VAL A 60 0.38 1.64 1.99
C VAL A 60 -0.88 2.25 1.36
N ALA A 61 -1.68 1.47 0.63
CA ALA A 61 -2.95 1.95 0.05
C ALA A 61 -3.91 2.50 1.12
N ALA A 62 -4.00 1.84 2.27
CA ALA A 62 -4.80 2.33 3.40
C ALA A 62 -4.26 3.63 4.01
N GLU A 63 -2.93 3.81 4.07
CA GLU A 63 -2.33 5.08 4.52
C GLU A 63 -2.50 6.18 3.47
N VAL A 64 -2.46 5.88 2.16
CA VAL A 64 -2.78 6.85 1.09
C VAL A 64 -4.21 7.35 1.23
N ALA A 65 -5.18 6.43 1.32
CA ALA A 65 -6.60 6.78 1.53
C ALA A 65 -6.84 7.66 2.77
N ARG A 66 -5.94 7.57 3.77
CA ARG A 66 -6.01 8.37 4.98
C ARG A 66 -5.45 9.80 4.80
N ILE A 67 -4.46 10.00 3.95
CA ILE A 67 -3.68 11.26 3.88
C ILE A 67 -3.89 12.06 2.59
N ALA A 68 -4.43 11.44 1.54
CA ALA A 68 -4.61 12.03 0.22
C ALA A 68 -6.12 12.13 -0.10
N PRO A 69 -6.78 13.26 0.21
CA PRO A 69 -8.20 13.43 -0.06
C PRO A 69 -8.53 13.49 -1.56
N LEU A 70 -7.54 13.78 -2.43
CA LEU A 70 -7.71 13.83 -3.88
C LEU A 70 -7.39 12.50 -4.58
N ALA A 71 -6.95 11.48 -3.83
CA ALA A 71 -6.63 10.19 -4.41
C ALA A 71 -7.88 9.53 -5.01
N GLU A 72 -7.76 9.07 -6.25
CA GLU A 72 -8.82 8.36 -6.95
C GLU A 72 -9.01 6.97 -6.34
N MET A 73 -10.22 6.72 -5.85
CA MET A 73 -10.62 5.49 -5.16
C MET A 73 -11.90 4.89 -5.72
N ASP A 74 -12.27 5.26 -6.95
CA ASP A 74 -13.38 4.62 -7.65
C ASP A 74 -13.09 3.13 -7.81
N ILE A 75 -14.02 2.30 -7.34
CA ILE A 75 -13.85 0.84 -7.32
C ILE A 75 -13.72 0.25 -8.72
N ASP A 76 -14.34 0.86 -9.73
CA ASP A 76 -14.28 0.38 -11.10
C ASP A 76 -12.93 0.72 -11.74
N VAL A 77 -12.38 1.90 -11.43
CA VAL A 77 -11.02 2.28 -11.82
C VAL A 77 -9.99 1.33 -11.18
N VAL A 78 -10.11 1.09 -9.87
CA VAL A 78 -9.22 0.18 -9.14
C VAL A 78 -9.33 -1.24 -9.70
N ARG A 79 -10.53 -1.72 -10.02
CA ARG A 79 -10.75 -3.04 -10.64
C ARG A 79 -10.08 -3.13 -12.01
N ALA A 80 -10.21 -2.10 -12.83
CA ALA A 80 -9.57 -2.05 -14.15
C ALA A 80 -8.04 -2.11 -14.03
N VAL A 81 -7.47 -1.36 -13.07
CA VAL A 81 -6.04 -1.35 -12.75
C VAL A 81 -5.56 -2.74 -12.31
N VAL A 82 -6.27 -3.40 -11.40
CA VAL A 82 -5.93 -4.75 -10.93
C VAL A 82 -5.98 -5.75 -12.10
N ALA A 83 -7.05 -5.72 -12.89
CA ALA A 83 -7.22 -6.62 -14.03
C ALA A 83 -6.16 -6.39 -15.13
N GLU A 84 -5.70 -5.15 -15.32
CA GLU A 84 -4.56 -4.84 -16.20
C GLU A 84 -3.27 -5.50 -15.69
N GLU A 85 -2.95 -5.34 -14.40
CA GLU A 85 -1.72 -5.90 -13.81
C GLU A 85 -1.74 -7.44 -13.73
N GLU A 86 -2.90 -8.06 -13.54
CA GLU A 86 -3.05 -9.52 -13.61
C GLU A 86 -2.81 -10.05 -15.03
N ARG A 87 -3.31 -9.35 -16.04
CA ARG A 87 -3.13 -9.75 -17.46
C ARG A 87 -1.70 -9.65 -17.96
N ARG A 88 -0.91 -8.70 -17.46
CA ARG A 88 0.52 -8.50 -17.82
C ARG A 88 1.45 -9.69 -17.52
N ARG A 89 0.93 -10.77 -16.93
CA ARG A 89 1.68 -12.00 -16.59
C ARG A 89 1.25 -13.26 -17.34
N THR A 90 0.27 -13.15 -18.23
CA THR A 90 -0.01 -14.18 -19.25
C THR A 90 0.86 -13.89 -20.47
#